data_AF-A0A535TF82-F1
#
_entry.id   AF-A0A535TF82-F1
#
_cell.length_a   1.000
_cell.length_b   1.000
_cell.length_c   1.000
_cell.angle_alpha   90.00
_cell.angle_beta   90.00
_cell.angle_gamma   90.00
#
_symmetry.space_group_name_H-M   'P 1'
#
loop_
_entity.id
_entity.type
_entity.pdbx_description
1 polymer ?
#
loop_
_entity_poly.entity_id
_entity_poly.type
_entity_poly.pdbx_seq_one_letter_code
_entity_poly.pdbx_strand_id
1 'polypeptide(L)'
;VTGGSANSLLLLAQQAFRLEQSSRRLTRDDLMRCEGLLTALTAGEISQRYKQPIARARILPAGALIILEMMSRLQLDEITVSPHGIREGVLLAYARYGENWLERINQEASTAGKSNVAGATTDVGEETFAQTGQRMLRERVEKLLDWRDEVLKNDDIEAIHKMRVASRRLRAALDAFEPCCKPKQFKNAYRSVKEMADLLGTVRDTDVMLLGLREQYEEVAIEEQPGMQWLIDRLSDYRQQRQQALETYFENLDEAALRRQVESCIQKGAVQHGKG
;
A
#
# COMPACT_ATOMS: atom_id res chain seq x y z
N VAL A 1 3.52 14.08 14.27
CA VAL A 1 3.49 13.08 13.17
C VAL A 1 3.10 11.72 13.73
N THR A 2 2.37 10.90 12.99
CA THR A 2 2.00 9.52 13.39
C THR A 2 2.33 8.54 12.27
N GLY A 3 2.30 7.23 12.57
CA GLY A 3 2.48 6.16 11.59
C GLY A 3 3.79 5.41 11.70
N GLY A 4 3.86 4.29 10.97
CA GLY A 4 4.94 3.31 11.12
C GLY A 4 6.34 3.85 10.79
N SER A 5 6.48 4.68 9.76
CA SER A 5 7.77 5.23 9.37
C SER A 5 8.29 6.23 10.41
N ALA A 6 7.46 7.16 10.87
CA ALA A 6 7.84 8.13 11.91
C ALA A 6 8.24 7.43 13.22
N ASN A 7 7.49 6.41 13.65
CA ASN A 7 7.84 5.64 14.83
C ASN A 7 9.14 4.83 14.65
N SER A 8 9.35 4.23 13.48
CA SER A 8 10.57 3.46 13.20
C SER A 8 11.81 4.36 13.12
N LEU A 9 11.68 5.58 12.56
CA LEU A 9 12.75 6.59 12.55
C LEU A 9 13.06 7.10 13.95
N LEU A 10 12.05 7.29 14.80
CA LEU A 10 12.26 7.63 16.20
C LEU A 10 13.07 6.54 16.92
N LEU A 11 12.68 5.28 16.77
CA LEU A 11 13.39 4.16 17.38
C LEU A 11 14.82 4.03 16.84
N LEU A 12 15.01 4.23 15.53
CA LEU A 12 16.33 4.24 14.91
C LEU A 12 17.21 5.35 15.51
N ALA A 13 16.69 6.58 15.60
CA ALA A 13 17.41 7.72 16.16
C ALA A 13 17.77 7.51 17.65
N GLN A 14 16.82 7.00 18.45
CA GLN A 14 17.04 6.67 19.86
C GLN A 14 18.16 5.64 20.04
N GLN A 15 18.23 4.63 19.17
CA GLN A 15 19.26 3.59 19.25
C GLN A 15 20.60 4.04 18.68
N ALA A 16 20.60 4.65 17.49
CA ALA A 16 21.82 5.01 16.76
C ALA A 16 22.51 6.23 17.39
N PHE A 17 21.74 7.18 17.94
CA PHE A 17 22.26 8.46 18.42
C PHE A 17 22.12 8.64 19.94
N ARG A 18 21.65 7.59 20.64
CA ARG A 18 21.46 7.57 22.10
C ARG A 18 20.57 8.71 22.61
N LEU A 19 19.53 9.04 21.85
CA LEU A 19 18.52 10.00 22.30
C LEU A 19 17.74 9.44 23.50
N GLU A 20 17.20 10.33 24.33
CA GLU A 20 16.42 9.97 25.50
C GLU A 20 15.20 9.11 25.10
N GLN A 21 15.03 7.93 25.71
CA GLN A 21 13.99 6.98 25.31
C GLN A 21 12.55 7.46 25.61
N SER A 22 12.41 8.33 26.61
CA SER A 22 11.15 9.00 26.96
C SER A 22 10.75 10.06 25.92
N SER A 23 11.75 10.65 25.25
CA SER A 23 11.53 11.70 24.26
C SER A 23 10.96 11.11 22.98
N ARG A 24 9.79 11.62 22.58
CA ARG A 24 9.15 11.32 21.29
C ARG A 24 9.44 12.38 20.24
N ARG A 25 10.42 13.27 20.48
CA ARG A 25 10.78 14.35 19.58
C ARG A 25 11.89 13.93 18.63
N LEU A 26 11.80 14.40 17.39
CA LEU A 26 12.85 14.33 16.39
C LEU A 26 13.08 15.72 15.84
N THR A 27 14.32 16.20 15.93
CA THR A 27 14.73 17.43 15.27
C THR A 27 15.02 17.18 13.79
N ARG A 28 15.12 18.26 13.00
CA ARG A 28 15.59 18.18 11.62
C ARG A 28 16.97 17.51 11.53
N ASP A 29 17.87 17.83 12.46
CA ASP A 29 19.22 17.24 12.53
C ASP A 29 19.19 15.74 12.82
N ASP A 30 18.33 15.28 13.74
CA ASP A 30 18.17 13.85 14.00
C ASP A 30 17.71 13.09 12.76
N LEU A 31 16.79 13.68 11.99
CA LEU A 31 16.28 13.09 10.76
C LEU A 31 17.32 13.11 9.63
N MET A 32 18.12 14.17 9.49
CA MET A 32 19.23 14.21 8.52
C MET A 32 20.29 13.15 8.85
N ARG A 33 20.60 12.96 10.14
CA ARG A 33 21.52 11.89 10.56
C ARG A 33 20.93 10.51 10.30
N CYS A 34 19.63 10.31 10.53
CA CYS A 34 18.94 9.08 10.17
C CYS A 34 19.01 8.82 8.67
N GLU A 35 18.75 9.82 7.83
CA GLU A 35 18.84 9.72 6.37
C GLU A 35 20.25 9.33 5.94
N GLY A 36 21.29 10.02 6.42
CA GLY A 36 22.68 9.68 6.09
C GLY A 36 23.07 8.26 6.49
N LEU A 37 22.60 7.79 7.67
CA LEU A 37 22.82 6.42 8.14
C LEU A 37 22.08 5.39 7.27
N LEU A 38 20.86 5.71 6.83
CA LEU A 38 20.04 4.85 5.98
C LEU A 38 20.56 4.78 4.54
N THR A 39 21.23 5.81 4.07
CA THR A 39 21.89 5.86 2.76
C THR A 39 23.25 5.16 2.77
N ALA A 40 23.93 5.16 3.92
CA ALA A 40 25.25 4.51 4.08
C ALA A 40 25.18 3.00 4.32
N LEU A 41 24.06 2.46 4.79
CA LEU A 41 23.92 1.06 5.19
C LEU A 41 22.83 0.36 4.40
N THR A 42 23.03 -0.92 4.11
CA THR A 42 21.99 -1.75 3.48
C THR A 42 20.82 -1.99 4.45
N ALA A 43 19.63 -2.27 3.91
CA ALA A 43 18.48 -2.61 4.74
C ALA A 43 18.73 -3.84 5.65
N GLY A 44 19.58 -4.79 5.21
CA GLY A 44 20.01 -5.93 6.02
C GLY A 44 20.82 -5.50 7.23
N GLU A 45 21.81 -4.63 7.04
CA GLU A 45 22.62 -4.09 8.13
C GLU A 45 21.80 -3.23 9.09
N ILE A 46 20.89 -2.40 8.57
CA ILE A 46 19.95 -1.63 9.40
C ILE A 46 19.10 -2.56 10.28
N SER A 47 18.59 -3.64 9.69
CA SER A 47 17.76 -4.61 10.40
C SER A 47 18.54 -5.30 11.52
N GLN A 48 19.75 -5.79 11.22
CA GLN A 48 20.60 -6.50 12.16
C GLN A 48 21.12 -5.60 13.29
N ARG A 49 21.61 -4.40 12.96
CA ARG A 49 22.27 -3.51 13.93
C ARG A 49 21.28 -2.73 14.81
N TYR A 50 20.14 -2.33 14.26
CA TYR A 50 19.16 -1.45 14.94
C TYR A 50 17.80 -2.12 15.18
N LYS A 51 17.75 -3.46 15.12
CA LYS A 51 16.57 -4.28 15.40
C LYS A 51 15.31 -3.84 14.65
N GLN A 52 15.49 -3.30 13.45
CA GLN A 52 14.36 -2.90 12.59
C GLN A 52 13.91 -4.11 11.79
N PRO A 53 12.60 -4.39 11.64
CA PRO A 53 12.13 -5.42 10.72
C PRO A 53 12.64 -5.14 9.29
N ILE A 54 13.15 -6.14 8.58
CA ILE A 54 13.75 -5.94 7.24
C ILE A 54 12.82 -5.24 6.25
N ALA A 55 11.52 -5.55 6.31
CA ALA A 55 10.51 -4.90 5.50
C ALA A 55 10.37 -3.40 5.81
N ARG A 56 10.58 -2.99 7.08
CA ARG A 56 10.60 -1.59 7.51
C ARG A 56 11.90 -0.91 7.08
N ALA A 57 13.05 -1.55 7.31
CA ALA A 57 14.35 -1.01 6.94
C ALA A 57 14.41 -0.62 5.45
N ARG A 58 13.80 -1.40 4.55
CA ARG A 58 13.72 -1.10 3.11
C ARG A 58 12.95 0.18 2.76
N ILE A 59 11.99 0.61 3.59
CA ILE A 59 11.13 1.77 3.31
C ILE A 59 11.50 3.00 4.13
N LEU A 60 12.37 2.86 5.14
CA LEU A 60 12.79 3.97 6.01
C LEU A 60 13.48 5.12 5.27
N PRO A 61 14.37 4.90 4.26
CA PRO A 61 15.00 6.01 3.53
C PRO A 61 13.97 6.96 2.92
N ALA A 62 12.97 6.40 2.21
CA ALA A 62 11.89 7.19 1.64
C ALA A 62 11.06 7.90 2.72
N GLY A 63 10.79 7.22 3.84
CA GLY A 63 10.09 7.81 4.98
C GLY A 63 10.82 9.02 5.59
N ALA A 64 12.16 8.93 5.72
CA ALA A 64 12.98 10.01 6.24
C ALA A 64 12.94 11.24 5.32
N LEU A 65 13.13 11.04 4.02
CA LEU A 65 13.08 12.10 3.02
C LEU A 65 11.72 12.81 2.98
N ILE A 66 10.61 12.04 3.01
CA ILE A 66 9.26 12.62 3.04
C ILE A 66 9.07 13.52 4.27
N ILE A 67 9.51 13.07 5.44
CA ILE A 67 9.36 13.86 6.67
C ILE A 67 10.28 15.08 6.66
N LEU A 68 11.52 14.94 6.20
CA LEU A 68 12.46 16.06 6.05
C LEU A 68 11.91 17.13 5.10
N GLU A 69 11.37 16.71 3.96
CA GLU A 69 10.77 17.62 2.99
C GLU A 69 9.52 18.30 3.56
N MET A 70 8.67 17.56 4.25
CA MET A 70 7.50 18.11 4.94
C MET A 70 7.90 19.14 6.00
N MET A 71 8.93 18.86 6.81
CA MET A 71 9.46 19.81 7.78
C MET A 71 10.04 21.05 7.11
N SER A 72 10.73 20.89 5.97
CA SER A 72 11.26 22.01 5.20
C SER A 72 10.13 22.91 4.67
N ARG A 73 9.10 22.32 4.02
CA ARG A 73 7.96 23.05 3.46
C ARG A 73 7.13 23.78 4.53
N LEU A 74 6.98 23.16 5.70
CA LEU A 74 6.22 23.73 6.82
C LEU A 74 7.07 24.57 7.78
N GLN A 75 8.36 24.77 7.49
CA GLN A 75 9.31 25.50 8.33
C GLN A 75 9.32 25.01 9.78
N LEU A 76 9.36 23.68 9.97
CA LEU A 76 9.39 23.03 11.27
C LEU A 76 10.81 22.63 11.65
N ASP A 77 11.23 22.98 12.87
CA ASP A 77 12.54 22.61 13.42
C ASP A 77 12.51 21.24 14.11
N GLU A 78 11.37 20.86 14.67
CA GLU A 78 11.16 19.57 15.31
C GLU A 78 9.75 19.00 15.07
N ILE A 79 9.63 17.69 15.21
CA ILE A 79 8.35 16.98 15.21
C ILE A 79 8.23 16.12 16.45
N THR A 80 7.01 15.98 16.96
CA THR A 80 6.68 14.96 17.97
C THR A 80 5.99 13.78 17.31
N VAL A 81 6.48 12.57 17.59
CA VAL A 81 5.93 11.31 17.09
C VAL A 81 4.87 10.80 18.07
N SER A 82 3.62 10.75 17.60
CA SER A 82 2.50 10.20 18.37
C SER A 82 2.50 8.66 18.26
N PRO A 83 2.28 7.94 19.38
CA PRO A 83 2.06 6.50 19.34
C PRO A 83 0.65 6.13 18.84
N HIS A 84 -0.27 7.09 18.82
CA HIS A 84 -1.66 6.90 18.39
C HIS A 84 -1.82 7.28 16.92
N GLY A 85 -2.49 6.43 16.15
CA GLY A 85 -2.80 6.63 14.75
C GLY A 85 -4.30 6.78 14.49
N ILE A 86 -4.70 6.51 13.25
CA ILE A 86 -6.09 6.67 12.81
C ILE A 86 -7.03 5.73 13.57
N ARG A 87 -6.59 4.51 13.91
CA ARG A 87 -7.44 3.53 14.61
C ARG A 87 -7.88 4.03 15.99
N GLU A 88 -6.94 4.57 16.75
CA GLU A 88 -7.20 5.16 18.06
C GLU A 88 -8.05 6.43 17.94
N GLY A 89 -7.80 7.24 16.90
CA GLY A 89 -8.63 8.39 16.56
C GLY A 89 -10.09 8.00 16.24
N VAL A 90 -10.32 6.92 15.50
CA VAL A 90 -11.64 6.40 15.17
C VAL A 90 -12.36 5.88 16.42
N LEU A 91 -11.66 5.18 17.31
CA LEU A 91 -12.24 4.74 18.59
C LEU A 91 -12.66 5.93 19.46
N LEU A 92 -11.83 6.97 19.55
CA LEU A 92 -12.17 8.20 20.28
C LEU A 92 -13.35 8.93 19.64
N ALA A 93 -13.38 9.02 18.31
CA ALA A 93 -14.48 9.60 17.58
C ALA A 93 -15.79 8.86 17.82
N TYR A 94 -15.77 7.53 17.75
CA TYR A 94 -16.93 6.69 18.05
C TYR A 94 -17.37 6.85 19.51
N ALA A 95 -16.43 6.83 20.46
CA ALA A 95 -16.74 7.03 21.88
C ALA A 95 -17.36 8.42 22.16
N ARG A 96 -16.97 9.45 21.39
CA ARG A 96 -17.45 10.83 21.56
C ARG A 96 -18.79 11.11 20.86
N TYR A 97 -19.00 10.53 19.68
CA TYR A 97 -20.10 10.91 18.78
C TYR A 97 -21.05 9.75 18.45
N GLY A 98 -20.79 8.55 18.95
CA GLY A 98 -21.60 7.35 18.69
C GLY A 98 -21.57 6.92 17.23
N GLU A 99 -22.66 6.32 16.74
CA GLU A 99 -22.76 5.77 15.38
C GLU A 99 -22.61 6.83 14.27
N ASN A 100 -22.92 8.10 14.58
CA ASN A 100 -22.86 9.21 13.61
C ASN A 100 -21.49 9.92 13.60
N TRP A 101 -20.45 9.31 14.16
CA TRP A 101 -19.14 9.94 14.32
C TRP A 101 -18.51 10.43 13.02
N LEU A 102 -18.70 9.70 11.91
CA LEU A 102 -18.10 10.04 10.62
C LEU A 102 -18.72 11.31 10.02
N GLU A 103 -20.04 11.44 10.09
CA GLU A 103 -20.76 12.63 9.63
C GLU A 103 -20.36 13.87 10.44
N ARG A 104 -20.23 13.72 11.76
CA ARG A 104 -19.82 14.78 12.68
C ARG A 104 -18.40 15.28 12.40
N ILE A 105 -17.44 14.37 12.20
CA ILE A 105 -16.07 14.76 11.85
C ILE A 105 -16.03 15.49 10.50
N ASN A 106 -16.79 15.06 9.51
CA ASN A 106 -16.84 15.72 8.20
C ASN A 106 -17.44 17.15 8.29
N GLN A 107 -18.42 17.38 9.17
CA GLN A 107 -18.96 18.71 9.46
C GLN A 107 -17.95 19.61 10.20
N GLU A 108 -17.19 19.06 11.15
CA GLU A 108 -16.12 19.79 11.85
C GLU A 108 -14.93 20.10 10.93
N ALA A 109 -14.55 19.19 10.03
CA ALA A 109 -13.46 19.41 9.08
C ALA A 109 -13.80 20.51 8.05
N SER A 110 -15.05 20.55 7.58
CA SER A 110 -15.53 21.57 6.63
C SER A 110 -15.65 22.97 7.27
N THR A 111 -15.77 23.05 8.60
CA THR A 111 -15.73 24.31 9.35
C THR A 111 -14.29 24.75 9.68
N ALA A 112 -13.38 23.81 9.94
CA ALA A 112 -11.96 24.09 10.21
C ALA A 112 -11.13 24.46 8.95
N GLY A 113 -11.50 23.94 7.77
CA GLY A 113 -10.73 24.11 6.53
C GLY A 113 -10.75 25.52 5.89
N LYS A 114 -11.42 26.51 6.48
CA LYS A 114 -11.47 27.90 5.96
C LYS A 114 -10.32 28.81 6.44
N SER A 115 -9.46 28.32 7.33
CA SER A 115 -8.36 29.10 7.89
C SER A 115 -7.04 28.31 7.70
N ASN A 116 -6.07 28.91 7.00
CA ASN A 116 -4.67 28.44 6.82
C ASN A 116 -4.31 27.49 5.66
N VAL A 117 -4.71 27.80 4.41
CA VAL A 117 -3.85 27.46 3.26
C VAL A 117 -3.82 28.63 2.27
N ALA A 118 -3.13 29.70 2.65
CA ALA A 118 -2.75 30.77 1.74
C ALA A 118 -1.23 30.96 1.83
N GLY A 119 -0.51 30.64 0.76
CA GLY A 119 0.88 31.04 0.56
C GLY A 119 1.89 29.89 0.54
N ALA A 120 2.10 29.31 -0.64
CA ALA A 120 3.41 28.86 -1.15
C ALA A 120 3.22 28.19 -2.52
N THR A 121 3.03 29.00 -3.57
CA THR A 121 3.25 28.55 -4.94
C THR A 121 4.69 28.94 -5.30
N THR A 122 5.61 27.98 -5.23
CA THR A 122 6.97 28.14 -5.72
C THR A 122 7.14 27.24 -6.93
N ASP A 123 7.41 27.88 -8.05
CA ASP A 123 7.61 27.33 -9.39
C ASP A 123 8.87 26.45 -9.44
N VAL A 124 8.69 25.12 -9.29
CA VAL A 124 9.70 24.11 -9.60
C VAL A 124 9.07 23.06 -10.50
N GLY A 125 8.67 23.43 -11.72
CA GLY A 125 8.22 22.47 -12.75
C GLY A 125 7.28 21.37 -12.22
N GLU A 126 6.38 21.71 -11.29
CA GLU A 126 5.71 20.74 -10.43
C GLU A 126 4.72 19.93 -11.25
N GLU A 127 4.99 18.62 -11.38
CA GLU A 127 4.02 17.65 -11.89
C GLU A 127 2.75 17.75 -11.02
N THR A 128 1.65 18.25 -11.59
CA THR A 128 0.38 18.38 -10.88
C THR A 128 -0.05 17.04 -10.28
N PHE A 129 -0.87 17.07 -9.23
CA PHE A 129 -1.40 15.84 -8.62
C PHE A 129 -2.06 14.90 -9.65
N ALA A 130 -2.76 15.47 -10.64
CA ALA A 130 -3.35 14.73 -11.75
C ALA A 130 -2.30 14.10 -12.69
N GLN A 131 -1.22 14.82 -13.02
CA GLN A 131 -0.13 14.28 -13.85
C GLN A 131 0.62 13.16 -13.11
N THR A 132 0.90 13.35 -11.82
CA THR A 132 1.49 12.32 -10.95
C THR A 132 0.61 11.07 -10.92
N GLY A 133 -0.71 11.25 -10.77
CA GLY A 133 -1.66 10.15 -10.81
C GLY A 133 -1.65 9.40 -12.14
N GLN A 134 -1.62 10.12 -13.28
CA GLN A 134 -1.56 9.49 -14.60
C GLN A 134 -0.31 8.63 -14.76
N ARG A 135 0.86 9.17 -14.40
CA ARG A 135 2.12 8.45 -14.45
C ARG A 135 2.10 7.23 -13.53
N MET A 136 1.65 7.39 -12.29
CA MET A 136 1.61 6.30 -11.32
C MET A 136 0.64 5.18 -11.72
N LEU A 137 -0.55 5.52 -12.24
CA LEU A 137 -1.50 4.53 -12.74
C LEU A 137 -0.94 3.76 -13.94
N ARG A 138 -0.28 4.46 -14.89
CA ARG A 138 0.42 3.83 -16.01
C ARG A 138 1.49 2.85 -15.51
N GLU A 139 2.44 3.32 -14.71
CA GLU A 139 3.51 2.46 -14.17
C GLU A 139 2.98 1.24 -13.40
N ARG A 140 1.83 1.39 -12.73
CA ARG A 140 1.22 0.30 -11.94
C ARG A 140 0.48 -0.71 -12.81
N VAL A 141 -0.17 -0.29 -13.91
CA VAL A 141 -0.78 -1.24 -14.85
C VAL A 141 0.29 -1.99 -15.65
N GLU A 142 1.39 -1.34 -16.01
CA GLU A 142 2.56 -2.03 -16.61
C GLU A 142 3.08 -3.12 -15.68
N LYS A 143 3.41 -2.76 -14.43
CA LYS A 143 3.91 -3.71 -13.43
C LYS A 143 2.96 -4.84 -13.10
N LEU A 144 1.66 -4.66 -13.34
CA LEU A 144 0.68 -5.73 -13.20
C LEU A 144 0.77 -6.69 -14.39
N LEU A 145 0.81 -6.15 -15.60
CA LEU A 145 0.87 -6.92 -16.85
C LEU A 145 2.21 -7.63 -17.06
N ASP A 146 3.31 -7.10 -16.50
CA ASP A 146 4.64 -7.74 -16.52
C ASP A 146 4.65 -9.17 -15.92
N TRP A 147 3.65 -9.54 -15.12
CA TRP A 147 3.54 -10.89 -14.53
C TRP A 147 2.61 -11.83 -15.29
N ARG A 148 1.93 -11.37 -16.35
CA ARG A 148 0.91 -12.14 -17.06
C ARG A 148 1.50 -13.43 -17.63
N ASP A 149 2.63 -13.33 -18.33
CA ASP A 149 3.23 -14.47 -19.01
C ASP A 149 3.76 -15.50 -18.01
N GLU A 150 4.36 -15.06 -16.89
CA GLU A 150 4.79 -15.92 -15.79
C GLU A 150 3.61 -16.63 -15.11
N VAL A 151 2.47 -15.95 -14.94
CA VAL A 151 1.25 -16.56 -14.40
C VAL A 151 0.66 -17.59 -15.36
N LEU A 152 0.71 -17.33 -16.67
CA LEU A 152 0.25 -18.27 -17.70
C LEU A 152 1.15 -19.51 -17.84
N LYS A 153 2.46 -19.36 -17.62
CA LYS A 153 3.39 -20.51 -17.57
C LYS A 153 3.06 -21.44 -16.40
N ASN A 154 2.57 -20.90 -15.29
CA ASN A 154 2.22 -21.64 -14.07
C ASN A 154 3.39 -22.49 -13.50
N ASP A 155 4.64 -22.09 -13.80
CA ASP A 155 5.86 -22.76 -13.32
C ASP A 155 6.17 -22.40 -11.86
N ASP A 156 5.80 -21.19 -11.43
CA ASP A 156 6.09 -20.65 -10.09
C ASP A 156 4.83 -20.03 -9.46
N ILE A 157 4.41 -20.60 -8.31
CA ILE A 157 3.28 -20.10 -7.51
C ILE A 157 3.50 -18.66 -7.01
N GLU A 158 4.75 -18.19 -6.94
CA GLU A 158 5.08 -16.85 -6.53
C GLU A 158 4.68 -15.81 -7.59
N ALA A 159 4.63 -16.16 -8.87
CA ALA A 159 4.16 -15.26 -9.94
C ALA A 159 2.73 -14.78 -9.67
N ILE A 160 1.83 -15.68 -9.28
CA ILE A 160 0.45 -15.37 -8.90
C ILE A 160 0.43 -14.43 -7.68
N HIS A 161 1.27 -14.69 -6.68
CA HIS A 161 1.40 -13.82 -5.52
C HIS A 161 1.87 -12.40 -5.91
N LYS A 162 2.90 -12.28 -6.76
CA LYS A 162 3.42 -10.98 -7.23
C LYS A 162 2.38 -10.21 -8.03
N MET A 163 1.68 -10.87 -8.96
CA MET A 163 0.62 -10.24 -9.74
C MET A 163 -0.54 -9.78 -8.84
N ARG A 164 -0.92 -10.57 -7.83
CA ARG A 164 -1.93 -10.18 -6.82
C ARG A 164 -1.51 -8.97 -6.00
N VAL A 165 -0.23 -8.87 -5.65
CA VAL A 165 0.32 -7.68 -4.97
C VAL A 165 0.29 -6.46 -5.90
N ALA A 166 0.65 -6.63 -7.18
CA ALA A 166 0.59 -5.56 -8.17
C ALA A 166 -0.84 -5.05 -8.38
N SER A 167 -1.83 -5.95 -8.48
CA SER A 167 -3.25 -5.57 -8.68
C SER A 167 -3.79 -4.79 -7.48
N ARG A 168 -3.46 -5.20 -6.25
CA ARG A 168 -3.80 -4.46 -5.03
C ARG A 168 -3.18 -3.06 -5.01
N ARG A 169 -1.92 -2.94 -5.42
CA ARG A 169 -1.23 -1.64 -5.50
C ARG A 169 -1.85 -0.73 -6.56
N LEU A 170 -2.27 -1.28 -7.69
CA LEU A 170 -3.00 -0.54 -8.72
C LEU A 170 -4.34 -0.05 -8.20
N ARG A 171 -5.11 -0.89 -7.48
CA ARG A 171 -6.36 -0.46 -6.83
C ARG A 171 -6.15 0.64 -5.81
N ALA A 172 -5.16 0.51 -4.94
CA ALA A 172 -4.85 1.54 -3.97
C ALA A 172 -4.46 2.87 -4.64
N ALA A 173 -3.77 2.82 -5.78
CA ALA A 173 -3.49 4.01 -6.57
C ALA A 173 -4.77 4.57 -7.21
N LEU A 174 -5.64 3.74 -7.78
CA LEU A 174 -6.95 4.16 -8.29
C LEU A 174 -7.76 4.86 -7.19
N ASP A 175 -7.88 4.26 -6.01
CA ASP A 175 -8.58 4.83 -4.86
C ASP A 175 -7.98 6.18 -4.44
N ALA A 176 -6.64 6.28 -4.39
CA ALA A 176 -5.94 7.52 -4.02
C ALA A 176 -6.17 8.68 -5.02
N PHE A 177 -6.36 8.37 -6.31
CA PHE A 177 -6.58 9.35 -7.37
C PHE A 177 -8.04 9.42 -7.84
N GLU A 178 -8.97 8.74 -7.16
CA GLU A 178 -10.41 8.77 -7.46
C GLU A 178 -10.96 10.21 -7.63
N PRO A 179 -10.59 11.21 -6.79
CA PRO A 179 -11.08 12.58 -6.93
C PRO A 179 -10.69 13.25 -8.27
N CYS A 180 -9.61 12.79 -8.92
CA CYS A 180 -9.17 13.29 -10.21
C CYS A 180 -9.74 12.49 -11.39
N CYS A 181 -10.47 11.41 -11.11
CA CYS A 181 -10.97 10.52 -12.12
C CYS A 181 -12.39 10.91 -12.58
N LYS A 182 -12.69 10.63 -13.84
CA LYS A 182 -14.09 10.65 -14.29
C LYS A 182 -14.82 9.45 -13.65
N PRO A 183 -15.98 9.62 -12.99
CA PRO A 183 -16.62 8.55 -12.21
C PRO A 183 -16.89 7.26 -13.00
N LYS A 184 -17.32 7.38 -14.26
CA LYS A 184 -17.60 6.21 -15.12
C LYS A 184 -16.32 5.46 -15.49
N GLN A 185 -15.26 6.18 -15.83
CA GLN A 185 -13.96 5.62 -16.19
C GLN A 185 -13.32 4.94 -14.98
N PHE A 186 -13.32 5.60 -13.82
CA PHE A 186 -12.87 5.02 -12.56
C PHE A 186 -13.58 3.71 -12.26
N LYS A 187 -14.93 3.70 -12.28
CA LYS A 187 -15.72 2.51 -11.98
C LYS A 187 -15.41 1.35 -12.93
N ASN A 188 -15.19 1.63 -14.21
CA ASN A 188 -14.84 0.62 -15.20
C ASN A 188 -13.44 0.05 -14.94
N ALA A 189 -12.42 0.89 -14.80
CA ALA A 189 -11.06 0.45 -14.53
C ALA A 189 -10.96 -0.31 -13.20
N TYR A 190 -11.58 0.22 -12.15
CA TYR A 190 -11.61 -0.41 -10.84
C TYR A 190 -12.27 -1.80 -10.88
N ARG A 191 -13.37 -1.94 -11.64
CA ARG A 191 -14.04 -3.22 -11.83
C ARG A 191 -13.14 -4.23 -12.53
N SER A 192 -12.51 -3.86 -13.63
CA SER A 192 -11.62 -4.78 -14.37
C SER A 192 -10.43 -5.23 -13.51
N VAL A 193 -9.80 -4.31 -12.78
CA VAL A 193 -8.70 -4.66 -11.86
C VAL A 193 -9.21 -5.50 -10.68
N LYS A 194 -10.44 -5.25 -10.19
CA LYS A 194 -11.08 -6.06 -9.15
C LYS A 194 -11.31 -7.49 -9.62
N GLU A 195 -11.92 -7.70 -10.78
CA GLU A 195 -12.22 -9.03 -11.33
C GLU A 195 -10.94 -9.85 -11.44
N MET A 196 -9.86 -9.26 -11.96
CA MET A 196 -8.54 -9.89 -12.00
C MET A 196 -8.01 -10.21 -10.60
N ALA A 197 -8.10 -9.27 -9.66
CA ALA A 197 -7.62 -9.48 -8.29
C ALA A 197 -8.39 -10.58 -7.54
N ASP A 198 -9.69 -10.70 -7.79
CA ASP A 198 -10.56 -11.71 -7.19
C ASP A 198 -10.16 -13.11 -7.71
N LEU A 199 -9.95 -13.27 -9.04
CA LEU A 199 -9.47 -14.52 -9.63
C LEU A 199 -8.10 -14.93 -9.08
N LEU A 200 -7.12 -14.03 -9.11
CA LEU A 200 -5.78 -14.25 -8.53
C LEU A 200 -5.85 -14.61 -7.04
N GLY A 201 -6.78 -13.99 -6.31
CA GLY A 201 -7.05 -14.27 -4.89
C GLY A 201 -7.47 -15.71 -4.67
N THR A 202 -8.45 -16.20 -5.45
CA THR A 202 -8.95 -17.58 -5.28
C THR A 202 -7.88 -18.64 -5.48
N VAL A 203 -6.98 -18.47 -6.46
CA VAL A 203 -5.87 -19.41 -6.67
C VAL A 203 -4.88 -19.32 -5.52
N ARG A 204 -4.44 -18.11 -5.16
CA ARG A 204 -3.42 -17.94 -4.11
C ARG A 204 -3.89 -18.39 -2.73
N ASP A 205 -5.14 -18.13 -2.38
CA ASP A 205 -5.69 -18.54 -1.09
C ASP A 205 -5.74 -20.08 -1.01
N THR A 206 -6.05 -20.74 -2.13
CA THR A 206 -6.00 -22.21 -2.22
C THR A 206 -4.57 -22.75 -2.12
N ASP A 207 -3.58 -22.10 -2.77
CA ASP A 207 -2.16 -22.48 -2.64
C ASP A 207 -1.70 -22.41 -1.17
N VAL A 208 -2.10 -21.36 -0.44
CA VAL A 208 -1.76 -21.20 0.99
C VAL A 208 -2.44 -22.28 1.85
N MET A 209 -3.71 -22.61 1.59
CA MET A 209 -4.41 -23.69 2.29
C MET A 209 -3.74 -25.04 2.06
N LEU A 210 -3.38 -25.36 0.80
CA LEU A 210 -2.69 -26.60 0.44
C LEU A 210 -1.32 -26.70 1.10
N LEU A 211 -0.55 -25.60 1.14
CA LEU A 211 0.74 -25.57 1.82
C LEU A 211 0.58 -25.87 3.31
N GLY A 212 -0.31 -25.16 4.00
CA GLY A 212 -0.53 -25.36 5.44
C GLY A 212 -1.04 -26.76 5.78
N LEU A 213 -1.93 -27.33 4.96
CA LEU A 213 -2.37 -28.71 5.14
C LEU A 213 -1.20 -29.68 4.93
N ARG A 214 -0.40 -29.55 3.87
CA ARG A 214 0.73 -30.46 3.64
C ARG A 214 1.77 -30.40 4.76
N GLU A 215 2.04 -29.21 5.30
CA GLU A 215 2.93 -29.04 6.47
C GLU A 215 2.38 -29.78 7.71
N GLN A 216 1.07 -29.73 7.94
CA GLN A 216 0.43 -30.40 9.08
C GLN A 216 0.27 -31.91 8.89
N TYR A 217 0.34 -32.41 7.66
CA TYR A 217 0.06 -33.83 7.34
C TYR A 217 1.01 -34.78 8.06
N GLU A 218 2.28 -34.37 8.22
CA GLU A 218 3.31 -35.16 8.91
C GLU A 218 3.13 -35.18 10.43
N GLU A 219 2.39 -34.23 11.01
CA GLU A 219 2.20 -34.08 12.46
C GLU A 219 0.87 -34.69 12.95
N VAL A 220 -0.03 -35.06 12.03
CA VAL A 220 -1.38 -35.54 12.35
C VAL A 220 -1.39 -37.05 12.65
N ALA A 221 -2.31 -37.48 13.51
CA ALA A 221 -2.46 -38.89 13.88
C ALA A 221 -2.82 -39.76 12.65
N ILE A 222 -2.35 -41.02 12.63
CA ILE A 222 -2.50 -41.91 11.47
C ILE A 222 -3.99 -42.11 11.10
N GLU A 223 -4.87 -42.08 12.10
CA GLU A 223 -6.32 -42.23 11.92
C GLU A 223 -6.96 -41.03 11.18
N GLU A 224 -6.35 -39.84 11.24
CA GLU A 224 -6.85 -38.61 10.63
C GLU A 224 -6.26 -38.37 9.22
N GLN A 225 -5.16 -39.03 8.88
CA GLN A 225 -4.48 -38.90 7.58
C GLN A 225 -5.39 -39.17 6.36
N PRO A 226 -6.29 -40.17 6.34
CA PRO A 226 -7.17 -40.38 5.19
C PRO A 226 -8.13 -39.22 4.93
N GLY A 227 -8.69 -38.64 6.00
CA GLY A 227 -9.60 -37.50 5.88
C GLY A 227 -8.87 -36.24 5.42
N MET A 228 -7.65 -36.05 5.92
CA MET A 228 -6.79 -34.95 5.52
C MET A 228 -6.31 -35.08 4.07
N GLN A 229 -5.94 -36.29 3.63
CA GLN A 229 -5.60 -36.58 2.24
C GLN A 229 -6.77 -36.28 1.30
N TRP A 230 -7.99 -36.72 1.66
CA TRP A 230 -9.20 -36.41 0.89
C TRP A 230 -9.41 -34.89 0.74
N LEU A 231 -9.17 -34.11 1.79
CA LEU A 231 -9.27 -32.64 1.74
C LEU A 231 -8.19 -32.03 0.84
N ILE A 232 -6.95 -32.51 0.93
CA ILE A 232 -5.84 -32.08 0.07
C ILE A 232 -6.17 -32.36 -1.40
N ASP A 233 -6.69 -33.54 -1.73
CA ASP A 233 -7.07 -33.90 -3.08
C ASP A 233 -8.19 -32.98 -3.59
N ARG A 234 -9.23 -32.77 -2.76
CA ARG A 234 -10.36 -31.89 -3.10
C ARG A 234 -9.92 -30.44 -3.34
N LEU A 235 -9.00 -29.92 -2.53
CA LEU A 235 -8.45 -28.58 -2.71
C LEU A 235 -7.50 -28.50 -3.92
N SER A 236 -6.79 -29.58 -4.25
CA SER A 236 -5.94 -29.65 -5.44
C SER A 236 -6.78 -29.59 -6.71
N ASP A 237 -7.89 -30.33 -6.77
CA ASP A 237 -8.87 -30.25 -7.87
C ASP A 237 -9.46 -28.83 -7.99
N TYR A 238 -9.84 -28.23 -6.85
CA TYR A 238 -10.36 -26.87 -6.82
C TYR A 238 -9.33 -25.85 -7.31
N ARG A 239 -8.07 -25.98 -6.88
CA ARG A 239 -6.95 -25.14 -7.34
C ARG A 239 -6.80 -25.23 -8.85
N GLN A 240 -6.83 -26.45 -9.41
CA GLN A 240 -6.72 -26.67 -10.85
C GLN A 240 -7.87 -26.00 -11.63
N GLN A 241 -9.12 -26.13 -11.16
CA GLN A 241 -10.26 -25.46 -11.78
C GLN A 241 -10.13 -23.93 -11.76
N ARG A 242 -9.63 -23.36 -10.64
CA ARG A 242 -9.40 -21.92 -10.53
C ARG A 242 -8.24 -21.44 -11.40
N GLN A 243 -7.19 -22.24 -11.51
CA GLN A 243 -6.08 -21.98 -12.42
C GLN A 243 -6.58 -21.93 -13.88
N GLN A 244 -7.40 -22.90 -14.30
CA GLN A 244 -7.93 -22.91 -15.67
C GLN A 244 -8.85 -21.70 -15.95
N ALA A 245 -9.65 -21.28 -14.96
CA ALA A 245 -10.45 -20.05 -15.08
C ALA A 245 -9.57 -18.79 -15.17
N LEU A 246 -8.45 -18.76 -14.43
CA LEU A 246 -7.48 -17.67 -14.47
C LEU A 246 -6.76 -17.61 -15.83
N GLU A 247 -6.33 -18.76 -16.36
CA GLU A 247 -5.72 -18.88 -17.68
C GLU A 247 -6.68 -18.41 -18.77
N THR A 248 -7.91 -18.93 -18.78
CA THR A 248 -8.96 -18.51 -19.72
C THR A 248 -9.19 -17.00 -19.66
N TYR A 249 -9.19 -16.41 -18.46
CA TYR A 249 -9.34 -14.97 -18.29
C TYR A 249 -8.17 -14.20 -18.92
N PHE A 250 -6.93 -14.63 -18.69
CA PHE A 250 -5.73 -13.94 -19.19
C PHE A 250 -5.46 -14.17 -20.69
N GLU A 251 -5.88 -15.30 -21.25
CA GLU A 251 -5.86 -15.54 -22.69
C GLU A 251 -6.79 -14.58 -23.44
N ASN A 252 -7.94 -14.27 -22.84
CA ASN A 252 -8.94 -13.36 -23.42
C ASN A 252 -8.80 -11.91 -22.96
N LEU A 253 -7.78 -11.59 -22.16
CA LEU A 253 -7.55 -10.24 -21.66
C LEU A 253 -7.01 -9.34 -22.78
N ASP A 254 -7.78 -8.32 -23.16
CA ASP A 254 -7.27 -7.23 -24.00
C ASP A 254 -6.44 -6.26 -23.14
N GLU A 255 -5.12 -6.48 -23.13
CA GLU A 255 -4.16 -5.63 -22.41
C GLU A 255 -4.22 -4.16 -22.85
N ALA A 256 -4.41 -3.92 -24.15
CA ALA A 256 -4.48 -2.58 -24.70
C ALA A 256 -5.77 -1.87 -24.26
N ALA A 257 -6.88 -2.59 -24.13
CA ALA A 257 -8.09 -2.06 -23.51
C ALA A 257 -7.89 -1.76 -22.03
N LEU A 258 -7.27 -2.66 -21.26
CA LEU A 258 -7.01 -2.42 -19.83
C LEU A 258 -6.14 -1.18 -19.61
N ARG A 259 -5.03 -1.05 -20.36
CA ARG A 259 -4.15 0.13 -20.34
C ARG A 259 -4.94 1.40 -20.63
N ARG A 260 -5.70 1.43 -21.72
CA ARG A 260 -6.55 2.59 -22.08
C ARG A 260 -7.59 2.91 -21.00
N GLN A 261 -8.22 1.92 -20.39
CA GLN A 261 -9.19 2.12 -19.32
C GLN A 261 -8.54 2.77 -18.10
N VAL A 262 -7.39 2.28 -17.66
CA VAL A 262 -6.65 2.83 -16.51
C VAL A 262 -6.13 4.24 -16.80
N GLU A 263 -5.52 4.46 -17.97
CA GLU A 263 -4.96 5.77 -18.33
C GLU A 263 -6.01 6.85 -18.57
N SER A 264 -7.18 6.48 -19.10
CA SER A 264 -8.28 7.42 -19.35
C SER A 264 -9.06 7.82 -18.10
N CYS A 265 -8.72 7.25 -16.93
CA CYS A 265 -9.37 7.58 -15.66
C CYS A 265 -9.20 9.05 -15.31
N ILE A 266 -7.96 9.55 -15.35
CA ILE A 266 -7.62 10.92 -14.92
C ILE A 266 -7.70 11.88 -16.11
N GLN A 267 -8.41 13.00 -15.92
CA GLN A 267 -8.55 14.01 -16.96
C GLN A 267 -7.20 14.65 -17.33
N LYS A 268 -6.87 14.69 -18.63
CA LYS A 268 -5.86 15.62 -19.14
C LYS A 268 -6.40 17.04 -18.98
N GLY A 269 -5.95 17.75 -17.94
CA GLY A 269 -6.23 19.19 -17.75
C GLY A 269 -7.19 19.57 -16.62
N ALA A 270 -7.39 18.74 -15.59
CA ALA A 270 -8.12 19.19 -14.40
C ALA A 270 -7.27 20.15 -13.53
N VAL A 271 -7.00 21.34 -14.06
CA VAL A 271 -6.83 22.54 -13.24
C VAL A 271 -8.23 22.94 -12.80
N GLN A 272 -8.80 22.20 -11.85
CA GLN A 272 -9.98 22.67 -11.12
C GLN A 272 -9.52 22.98 -9.70
N HIS A 273 -9.29 24.27 -9.48
CA HIS A 273 -9.34 24.84 -8.14
C HIS A 273 -10.64 24.38 -7.48
N GLY A 274 -10.52 23.54 -6.45
CA GLY A 274 -11.66 23.00 -5.73
C GLY A 274 -12.56 24.11 -5.21
N LYS A 275 -13.78 24.18 -5.76
CA LYS A 275 -14.95 24.78 -5.12
C LYS A 275 -16.00 23.68 -5.04
N GLY A 276 -16.47 23.41 -3.83
CA GLY A 276 -17.53 22.44 -3.52
C GLY A 276 -17.42 22.03 -2.08
#